data_AF-X1VKW1-F1
#
_entry.id   AF-X1VKW1-F1
#
_cell.length_a   1.000
_cell.length_b   1.000
_cell.length_c   1.000
_cell.angle_alpha   90.00
_cell.angle_beta   90.00
_cell.angle_gamma   90.00
#
_symmetry.space_group_name_H-M   'P 1'
#
loop_
_entity.id
_entity.type
_entity.pdbx_description
1 polymer ?
#
loop_
_entity_poly.entity_id
_entity_poly.type
_entity_poly.pdbx_seq_one_letter_code
_entity_poly.pdbx_strand_id
1 'polypeptide(L)' 'ESGGRTLAIETGKLAEQAGGAVTVRYGDTVVLVTTCISDQPREGIDFLPLTVDYEQ' A
#
# COMPACT_ATOMS: atom_id res chain seq x y z
N GLU A 1 -2.32 19.73 -1.96
CA GLU A 1 -0.97 20.02 -1.45
C GLU A 1 -0.92 19.79 0.06
N SER A 2 0.22 19.38 0.59
CA SER A 2 0.47 19.23 2.02
C SER A 2 1.84 19.82 2.33
N GLY A 3 2.00 20.54 3.44
CA GLY A 3 3.30 21.07 3.87
C GLY A 3 4.07 21.90 2.83
N GLY A 4 3.38 22.58 1.90
CA GLY A 4 4.01 23.37 0.82
C GLY A 4 4.58 22.54 -0.34
N ARG A 5 4.23 21.26 -0.44
CA ARG A 5 4.61 20.39 -1.57
C ARG A 5 3.38 19.68 -2.13
N THR A 6 3.45 19.34 -3.41
CA THR A 6 2.43 18.52 -4.05
C THR A 6 2.51 17.09 -3.52
N LEU A 7 1.43 16.65 -2.89
CA LEU A 7 1.15 15.25 -2.61
C LEU A 7 0.29 14.71 -3.75
N ALA A 8 0.82 13.76 -4.52
CA ALA A 8 0.12 13.07 -5.59
C ALA A 8 -0.05 11.60 -5.23
N ILE A 9 -1.24 11.06 -5.50
CA ILE A 9 -1.57 9.66 -5.26
C ILE A 9 -2.17 9.12 -6.55
N GLU A 10 -1.57 8.06 -7.09
CA GLU A 10 -2.00 7.38 -8.31
C GLU A 10 -2.29 5.91 -8.03
N THR A 11 -3.25 5.32 -8.73
CA THR A 11 -3.60 3.89 -8.64
C THR A 11 -3.85 3.32 -10.04
N GLY A 12 -3.84 1.99 -10.18
CA GLY A 12 -4.20 1.29 -11.42
C GLY A 12 -3.15 1.28 -12.53
N LYS A 13 -1.89 1.66 -12.23
CA LYS A 13 -0.78 1.59 -13.20
C LYS A 13 0.23 0.47 -12.91
N LEU A 14 0.34 0.05 -11.65
CA LEU A 14 1.33 -0.89 -11.15
C LEU A 14 0.67 -1.85 -10.17
N ALA A 15 1.22 -3.07 -10.08
CA ALA A 15 0.77 -4.11 -9.14
C ALA A 15 -0.74 -4.40 -9.20
N GLU A 16 -1.31 -4.51 -10.40
CA GLU A 16 -2.75 -4.74 -10.62
C GLU A 16 -3.29 -6.05 -10.03
N GLN A 17 -2.40 -7.00 -9.71
CA GLN A 17 -2.76 -8.25 -9.05
C GLN A 17 -2.81 -8.15 -7.52
N ALA A 18 -2.32 -7.05 -6.93
CA ALA A 18 -2.47 -6.80 -5.50
C ALA A 18 -3.93 -6.46 -5.18
N GLY A 19 -4.36 -6.74 -3.94
CA GLY A 19 -5.70 -6.35 -3.46
C GLY A 19 -5.91 -4.84 -3.44
N GLY A 20 -4.82 -4.07 -3.28
CA GLY A 20 -4.77 -2.64 -3.52
C GLY A 20 -3.35 -2.18 -3.81
N ALA A 21 -3.20 -1.17 -4.67
CA ALA A 21 -1.90 -0.58 -4.99
C ALA A 21 -2.02 0.94 -5.23
N VAL A 22 -1.13 1.70 -4.61
CA VAL A 22 -1.01 3.15 -4.80
C VAL A 22 0.45 3.56 -4.95
N THR A 23 0.72 4.42 -5.93
CA THR A 23 1.99 5.14 -6.02
C THR A 23 1.79 6.52 -5.42
N VAL A 24 2.49 6.80 -4.33
CA VAL A 24 2.46 8.09 -3.65
C VAL A 24 3.72 8.86 -3.99
N ARG A 25 3.56 10.11 -4.42
CA ARG A 25 4.66 11.04 -4.68
C ARG A 25 4.49 12.28 -3.82
N TYR A 26 5.58 12.68 -3.18
CA TYR A 26 5.64 13.91 -2.39
C TYR A 26 6.95 14.66 -2.68
N GLY A 27 6.86 15.69 -3.52
CA GLY A 27 8.06 16.27 -4.15
C GLY A 27 8.78 15.23 -5.01
N ASP A 28 10.06 15.02 -4.77
CA ASP A 28 10.89 14.06 -5.52
C ASP A 28 10.83 12.63 -4.96
N THR A 29 10.24 12.45 -3.77
CA THR A 29 10.13 11.13 -3.13
C THR A 29 8.93 10.37 -3.68
N VAL A 30 9.15 9.10 -4.04
CA VAL A 30 8.12 8.19 -4.56
C VAL A 30 8.13 6.90 -3.74
N VAL A 31 6.94 6.44 -3.36
CA VAL A 31 6.74 5.15 -2.68
C VAL A 31 5.61 4.40 -3.37
N LEU A 32 5.85 3.12 -3.69
CA LEU A 32 4.79 2.19 -4.10
C LEU A 32 4.31 1.44 -2.86
N VAL A 33 3.01 1.52 -2.58
CA VAL A 33 2.37 0.80 -1.48
C VAL A 33 1.42 -0.23 -2.07
N THR A 34 1.57 -1.48 -1.66
CA THR A 34 0.69 -2.59 -2.07
C THR A 34 0.08 -3.25 -0.85
N THR A 35 -1.15 -3.73 -0.97
CA THR A 35 -1.83 -4.52 0.06
C THR A 35 -2.35 -5.82 -0.54
N CYS A 36 -2.22 -6.90 0.23
CA CYS A 36 -2.78 -8.20 -0.11
C CYS A 36 -3.52 -8.75 1.11
N ILE A 37 -4.68 -9.34 0.88
CA ILE A 37 -5.48 -9.99 1.91
C ILE A 37 -6.01 -11.30 1.34
N SER A 38 -6.12 -12.33 2.19
CA SER A 38 -6.78 -13.58 1.80
C SER A 38 -8.30 -13.38 1.83
N ASP A 39 -9.01 -14.03 0.90
CA ASP A 39 -10.47 -14.03 0.89
C ASP A 39 -11.09 -14.74 2.11
N GLN A 40 -10.31 -15.59 2.79
CA GLN A 40 -10.76 -16.35 3.95
C GLN A 40 -9.91 -16.02 5.18
N PRO A 41 -10.55 -15.87 6.37
CA PRO A 41 -9.83 -15.79 7.62
C PRO A 41 -8.98 -17.04 7.84
N ARG A 42 -7.84 -16.89 8.51
CA ARG A 42 -7.03 -18.03 8.91
C ARG A 42 -7.72 -18.74 10.08
N GLU A 43 -7.95 -20.04 9.94
CA GLU A 43 -8.56 -20.83 11.00
C GLU A 43 -7.60 -21.04 12.18
N GLY A 44 -8.16 -21.14 13.39
CA GLY A 44 -7.40 -21.46 14.60
C GLY A 44 -6.57 -20.32 15.18
N ILE A 45 -6.81 -19.07 14.76
CA ILE A 45 -6.21 -17.87 15.37
C ILE A 45 -7.28 -16.93 15.90
N ASP A 46 -6.97 -16.23 16.99
CA ASP A 46 -7.84 -15.27 17.69
C ASP A 46 -7.36 -13.81 17.53
N PHE A 47 -6.40 -13.57 16.64
CA PHE A 47 -5.81 -12.27 16.34
C PHE A 47 -5.76 -12.03 14.82
N LEU A 48 -5.53 -10.78 14.42
CA LEU A 48 -5.34 -10.40 13.02
C LEU A 48 -3.85 -10.53 12.63
N PRO A 49 -3.47 -11.43 11.70
CA PRO A 49 -2.08 -11.58 11.28
C PRO A 49 -1.72 -10.52 10.24
N LEU A 50 -1.55 -9.28 10.69
CA LEU A 50 -1.14 -8.15 9.85
C LEU A 50 0.39 -8.01 9.87
N THR A 51 1.00 -7.96 8.69
CA THR A 51 2.42 -7.68 8.50
C THR A 51 2.57 -6.44 7.64
N VAL A 52 3.56 -5.60 7.96
CA VAL A 52 3.94 -4.43 7.17
C VAL A 52 5.43 -4.54 6.90
N ASP A 53 5.77 -4.69 5.63
CA ASP A 53 7.14 -4.72 5.16
C ASP A 53 7.48 -3.39 4.50
N TYR A 54 8.66 -2.84 4.85
CA TYR A 54 9.19 -1.61 4.28
C TYR A 54 10.61 -1.86 3.80
N GLU A 55 10.85 -1.61 2.51
CA GLU A 55 12.18 -1.61 1.91
C GLU A 55 12.48 -0.24 1.28
N GLN A 56 13.74 0.18 1.34
CA GLN A 56 14.22 1.48 0.87
C GLN A 56 14.85 1.38 -0.52
#